data_AF-A0A8H3VZ42-F1
#
_entry.id   AF-A0A8H3VZ42-F1
#
_cell.length_a   1.000
_cell.length_b   1.000
_cell.length_c   1.000
_cell.angle_alpha   90.00
_cell.angle_beta   90.00
_cell.angle_gamma   90.00
#
_symmetry.space_group_name_H-M   'P 1'
#
loop_
_entity.id
_entity.type
_entity.pdbx_description
1 polymer ?
#
loop_
_entity_poly.entity_id
_entity_poly.type
_entity_poly.pdbx_seq_one_letter_code
_entity_poly.pdbx_strand_id
1 'polypeptide(L)'
;MNYLNKDNGGVKGTWDGSKVWQSAPETYFRFAEHPRISTPAQEADDFEDTGRLLRAFLPFVNEESRMRLRNYDGPATVVDSRVVCHRPVLSNVTFSYSSKSFDDNDYLSDVFIRGNLTFNVDGDDQSSPLEYFDGGPWSFNCVAPTKHNNTALNWQASICSVNGGALALGGIMSTPRLIPGVILQLTNLFLVFNSTGVGDDWRKSVQEHGAENPNTHLWDSTVDQLGLDSSSEGVWTRFDSADNTIGMATSACFSNFGASIEEVIMSSTTNGIPRSVVWDRRASQYNTDGVRIQYHSVDEKAMSHEERGILRLEWKDAWDLNPVTRSGSVDSLAVTGFFSVASDLPFVVRGPLNITDELNPCGTLQVGGYSTRAVHYAHASLFQNVIRETGSLPEALQELFTILEQMKYYEELPYYNMGSTATFILAEEKLIPIRWLGFGIVISIIGIHFGLLITTMILFLRLTRSSHLGNIWMSLSQVFSPETADIIQKGTETKDDEVEGIVSKVTTGSDVGTLLRRKVRVKANETNGRKELMSA
;
A
#
# COMPACT_ATOMS: atom_id res chain seq x y z
N MET A 1 6.87 -9.00 -20.60
CA MET A 1 5.44 -8.70 -20.48
C MET A 1 4.83 -8.81 -21.88
N ASN A 2 3.71 -9.53 -22.01
CA ASN A 2 3.09 -9.97 -23.27
C ASN A 2 3.99 -10.72 -24.28
N TYR A 3 4.36 -11.95 -23.92
CA TYR A 3 4.28 -13.05 -24.89
C TYR A 3 3.05 -13.91 -24.55
N LEU A 4 1.88 -13.42 -24.94
CA LEU A 4 0.81 -14.32 -25.31
C LEU A 4 1.15 -14.84 -26.69
N ASN A 5 1.37 -16.14 -26.74
CA ASN A 5 1.64 -16.92 -27.93
C ASN A 5 0.74 -16.43 -29.09
N LYS A 6 1.34 -16.20 -30.26
CA LYS A 6 0.61 -15.73 -31.45
C LYS A 6 -0.40 -16.75 -31.99
N ASP A 7 -0.44 -17.92 -31.37
CA ASP A 7 -1.29 -19.05 -31.73
C ASP A 7 -2.25 -19.36 -30.59
N ASN A 8 -3.33 -18.58 -30.49
CA ASN A 8 -4.70 -19.07 -30.31
C ASN A 8 -5.63 -17.87 -30.17
N GLY A 9 -6.60 -17.79 -31.09
CA GLY A 9 -7.60 -16.75 -31.12
C GLY A 9 -8.36 -16.64 -29.80
N GLY A 10 -8.48 -15.40 -29.31
CA GLY A 10 -9.52 -15.00 -28.38
C GLY A 10 -9.07 -14.84 -26.93
N VAL A 11 -8.36 -13.76 -26.60
CA VAL A 11 -8.63 -12.88 -25.43
C VAL A 11 -7.90 -11.53 -25.65
N LYS A 12 -8.14 -10.83 -26.76
CA LYS A 12 -7.41 -9.60 -27.11
C LYS A 12 -8.20 -8.30 -26.93
N GLY A 13 -9.36 -8.33 -26.27
CA GLY A 13 -10.25 -7.16 -26.21
C GLY A 13 -11.19 -7.09 -25.01
N THR A 14 -10.87 -7.71 -23.88
CA THR A 14 -11.74 -7.76 -22.68
C THR A 14 -11.14 -7.14 -21.42
N TRP A 15 -9.95 -6.54 -21.49
CA TRP A 15 -9.21 -6.03 -20.33
C TRP A 15 -8.92 -4.52 -20.40
N ASP A 16 -9.73 -3.79 -21.15
CA ASP A 16 -9.65 -2.32 -21.21
C ASP A 16 -10.75 -1.77 -20.28
N GLY A 17 -10.38 -0.95 -19.29
CA GLY A 17 -11.32 -0.49 -18.25
C GLY A 17 -10.76 -0.14 -16.87
N SER A 18 -9.43 -0.04 -16.72
CA SER A 18 -8.82 0.57 -15.53
C SER A 18 -9.42 1.97 -15.32
N LYS A 19 -10.02 2.21 -14.15
CA LYS A 19 -10.61 3.49 -13.77
C LYS A 19 -9.90 4.07 -12.55
N VAL A 20 -8.56 4.01 -12.55
CA VAL A 20 -7.73 4.41 -11.40
C VAL A 20 -8.03 5.84 -10.92
N TRP A 21 -8.37 6.76 -11.83
CA TRP A 21 -8.77 8.12 -11.46
C TRP A 21 -10.15 8.21 -10.79
N GLN A 22 -11.06 7.29 -11.06
CA GLN A 22 -12.43 7.29 -10.53
C GLN A 22 -12.62 6.31 -9.36
N SER A 23 -11.64 5.45 -9.07
CA SER A 23 -11.65 4.49 -7.98
C SER A 23 -10.80 4.96 -6.79
N ALA A 24 -11.07 4.41 -5.61
CA ALA A 24 -10.18 4.55 -4.47
C ALA A 24 -9.02 3.55 -4.60
N PRO A 25 -7.80 3.88 -4.14
CA PRO A 25 -6.80 2.87 -3.86
C PRO A 25 -7.34 1.87 -2.83
N GLU A 26 -7.18 0.56 -3.09
CA GLU A 26 -7.54 -0.48 -2.11
C GLU A 26 -6.69 -0.35 -0.84
N THR A 27 -5.40 -0.09 -1.03
CA THR A 27 -4.42 0.22 0.01
C THR A 27 -3.33 1.09 -0.59
N TYR A 28 -2.55 1.75 0.27
CA TYR A 28 -1.39 2.54 -0.14
C TYR A 28 -0.13 1.68 0.01
N PHE A 29 0.26 1.05 -1.09
CA PHE A 29 1.26 0.01 -1.07
C PHE A 29 2.64 0.52 -0.64
N ARG A 30 3.31 -0.29 0.18
CA ARG A 30 4.72 -0.06 0.53
C ARG A 30 5.59 -0.23 -0.71
N PHE A 31 6.56 0.66 -0.89
CA PHE A 31 7.53 0.64 -1.98
C PHE A 31 8.95 0.88 -1.44
N ALA A 32 9.96 0.73 -2.29
CA ALA A 32 11.32 1.18 -1.99
C ALA A 32 11.62 2.48 -2.73
N GLU A 33 12.33 3.40 -2.09
CA GLU A 33 12.74 4.67 -2.69
C GLU A 33 14.25 4.84 -2.57
N HIS A 34 14.87 5.38 -3.62
CA HIS A 34 16.25 5.83 -3.56
C HIS A 34 16.28 7.28 -3.07
N PRO A 35 17.27 7.69 -2.25
CA PRO A 35 17.45 9.10 -1.89
C PRO A 35 17.37 10.01 -3.11
N ARG A 36 16.62 11.11 -2.97
CA ARG A 36 16.40 12.07 -4.06
C ARG A 36 17.75 12.54 -4.62
N ILE A 37 17.88 12.47 -5.94
CA ILE A 37 19.08 12.93 -6.63
C ILE A 37 18.79 14.33 -7.17
N SER A 38 19.44 15.34 -6.57
CA SER A 38 19.33 16.73 -7.01
C SER A 38 19.80 16.90 -8.45
N THR A 39 19.04 17.68 -9.21
CA THR A 39 19.36 18.09 -10.58
C THR A 39 19.80 19.56 -10.58
N PRO A 40 20.76 19.97 -11.44
CA PRO A 40 21.25 21.36 -11.48
C PRO A 40 20.17 22.41 -11.77
N ALA A 41 19.06 21.98 -12.38
CA ALA A 41 17.95 22.83 -12.78
C ALA A 41 16.93 23.06 -11.64
N GLN A 42 17.14 22.61 -10.40
CA GLN A 42 16.05 22.42 -9.43
C GLN A 42 15.07 23.59 -9.23
N GLU A 43 15.49 24.86 -9.35
CA GLU A 43 14.57 26.00 -9.25
C GLU A 43 15.02 27.16 -10.16
N ALA A 44 14.20 27.48 -11.16
CA ALA A 44 14.20 28.78 -11.82
C ALA A 44 12.83 29.44 -11.60
N ASP A 45 12.69 30.74 -11.91
CA ASP A 45 11.43 31.45 -11.67
C ASP A 45 10.26 30.88 -12.50
N ASP A 46 10.53 30.36 -13.69
CA ASP A 46 9.55 29.90 -14.66
C ASP A 46 9.32 28.38 -14.67
N PHE A 47 10.09 27.61 -13.90
CA PHE A 47 9.89 26.17 -13.79
C PHE A 47 10.35 25.59 -12.44
N GLU A 48 9.76 24.45 -12.08
CA GLU A 48 10.04 23.72 -10.86
C GLU A 48 10.20 22.23 -11.17
N ASP A 49 11.24 21.60 -10.60
CA ASP A 49 11.62 20.21 -10.85
C ASP A 49 11.75 19.44 -9.54
N THR A 50 11.01 18.33 -9.40
CA THR A 50 11.18 17.43 -8.25
C THR A 50 12.60 16.82 -8.20
N GLY A 51 13.37 16.90 -9.29
CA GLY A 51 14.60 16.14 -9.44
C GLY A 51 14.30 14.65 -9.53
N ARG A 52 15.35 13.85 -9.56
CA ARG A 52 15.22 12.43 -9.90
C ARG A 52 14.83 11.61 -8.67
N LEU A 53 13.72 10.89 -8.82
CA LEU A 53 13.08 10.12 -7.76
C LEU A 53 12.79 8.71 -8.27
N LEU A 54 13.63 7.76 -7.85
CA LEU A 54 13.51 6.36 -8.26
C LEU A 54 12.75 5.58 -7.21
N ARG A 55 11.68 4.94 -7.63
CA ARG A 55 10.83 4.11 -6.77
C ARG A 55 10.74 2.70 -7.34
N ALA A 56 10.88 1.70 -6.49
CA ALA A 56 10.73 0.31 -6.87
C ALA A 56 9.47 -0.28 -6.24
N PHE A 57 8.62 -0.87 -7.07
CA PHE A 57 7.40 -1.54 -6.63
C PHE A 57 7.66 -2.99 -6.30
N LEU A 58 7.07 -3.44 -5.20
CA LEU A 58 7.37 -4.75 -4.63
C LEU A 58 6.63 -5.86 -5.40
N PRO A 59 7.33 -6.88 -5.93
CA PRO A 59 6.74 -7.94 -6.75
C PRO A 59 6.07 -9.05 -5.91
N PHE A 60 5.28 -8.64 -4.91
CA PHE A 60 4.48 -9.54 -4.09
C PHE A 60 3.01 -9.20 -4.31
N VAL A 61 2.16 -10.20 -4.51
CA VAL A 61 0.70 -10.00 -4.63
C VAL A 61 0.07 -9.76 -3.26
N ASN A 62 0.55 -10.45 -2.22
CA ASN A 62 0.03 -10.32 -0.85
C ASN A 62 0.55 -9.05 -0.15
N GLU A 63 -0.38 -8.28 0.43
CA GLU A 63 -0.07 -7.07 1.22
C GLU A 63 0.75 -7.40 2.46
N GLU A 64 0.43 -8.47 3.16
CA GLU A 64 1.14 -8.86 4.39
C GLU A 64 2.63 -9.11 4.14
N SER A 65 2.97 -9.74 3.01
CA SER A 65 4.36 -9.95 2.59
C SER A 65 5.08 -8.62 2.33
N ARG A 66 4.43 -7.66 1.64
CA ARG A 66 4.99 -6.31 1.41
C ARG A 66 5.24 -5.57 2.71
N MET A 67 4.30 -5.66 3.65
CA MET A 67 4.38 -5.00 4.95
C MET A 67 5.45 -5.59 5.85
N ARG A 68 5.69 -6.91 5.77
CA ARG A 68 6.71 -7.60 6.58
C ARG A 68 8.10 -7.61 5.93
N LEU A 69 8.23 -7.17 4.69
CA LEU A 69 9.50 -7.20 3.97
C LEU A 69 10.58 -6.39 4.69
N ARG A 70 11.71 -7.04 4.98
CA ARG A 70 12.90 -6.44 5.59
C ARG A 70 14.04 -6.30 4.60
N ASN A 71 14.29 -7.36 3.83
CA ASN A 71 15.29 -7.34 2.78
C ASN A 71 14.72 -8.00 1.53
N TYR A 72 15.10 -7.49 0.37
CA TYR A 72 14.81 -8.05 -0.94
C TYR A 72 16.03 -7.85 -1.83
N ASP A 73 16.45 -8.92 -2.51
CA ASP A 73 17.52 -8.90 -3.52
C ASP A 73 17.04 -9.72 -4.72
N GLY A 74 16.77 -9.03 -5.83
CA GLY A 74 16.22 -9.61 -7.04
C GLY A 74 15.58 -8.56 -7.95
N PRO A 75 14.86 -9.00 -9.00
CA PRO A 75 14.29 -8.08 -9.97
C PRO A 75 12.97 -7.46 -9.50
N ALA A 76 12.89 -6.14 -9.59
CA ALA A 76 11.67 -5.39 -9.32
C ALA A 76 11.42 -4.32 -10.38
N THR A 77 10.18 -3.88 -10.49
CA THR A 77 9.83 -2.76 -11.37
C THR A 77 10.28 -1.46 -10.72
N VAL A 78 11.21 -0.76 -11.37
CA VAL A 78 11.70 0.55 -10.99
C VAL A 78 11.11 1.59 -11.91
N VAL A 79 10.51 2.62 -11.32
CA VAL A 79 9.97 3.78 -12.01
C VAL A 79 10.82 5.01 -11.68
N ASP A 80 11.14 5.81 -12.69
CA ASP A 80 11.41 7.23 -12.45
C ASP A 80 10.05 7.89 -12.16
N SER A 81 9.98 8.75 -11.16
CA SER A 81 8.74 9.42 -10.76
C SER A 81 8.90 10.94 -10.75
N ARG A 82 9.88 11.43 -11.50
CA ARG A 82 10.21 12.86 -11.67
C ARG A 82 9.10 13.59 -12.42
N VAL A 83 8.73 14.75 -11.88
CA VAL A 83 7.78 15.69 -12.49
C VAL A 83 8.42 17.07 -12.58
N VAL A 84 8.25 17.72 -13.72
CA VAL A 84 8.71 19.08 -13.97
C VAL A 84 7.52 19.91 -14.39
N CYS A 85 7.26 21.02 -13.72
CA CYS A 85 6.24 21.99 -14.14
C CYS A 85 6.92 23.24 -14.67
N HIS A 86 6.50 23.71 -15.85
CA HIS A 86 7.03 24.88 -16.53
C HIS A 86 5.88 25.81 -16.90
N ARG A 87 6.11 27.11 -16.75
CA ARG A 87 5.20 28.16 -17.17
C ARG A 87 4.98 28.11 -18.69
N PRO A 88 3.76 27.88 -19.18
CA PRO A 88 3.48 27.84 -20.62
C PRO A 88 3.17 29.23 -21.18
N VAL A 89 3.57 29.49 -22.41
CA VAL A 89 3.11 30.65 -23.19
C VAL A 89 1.83 30.24 -23.93
N LEU A 90 0.71 30.86 -23.57
CA LEU A 90 -0.60 30.54 -24.14
C LEU A 90 -0.98 31.55 -25.22
N SER A 91 -1.55 31.05 -26.32
CA SER A 91 -2.04 31.86 -27.44
C SER A 91 -3.39 31.35 -27.93
N ASN A 92 -4.17 32.23 -28.56
CA ASN A 92 -5.52 31.92 -29.05
C ASN A 92 -6.44 31.30 -28.00
N VAL A 93 -6.32 31.76 -26.74
CA VAL A 93 -7.10 31.23 -25.63
C VAL A 93 -8.55 31.68 -25.72
N THR A 94 -9.45 30.70 -25.71
CA THR A 94 -10.90 30.87 -25.76
C THR A 94 -11.54 30.09 -24.63
N PHE A 95 -12.44 30.77 -23.91
CA PHE A 95 -13.31 30.19 -22.90
C PHE A 95 -14.66 29.88 -23.51
N SER A 96 -15.18 28.69 -23.22
CA SER A 96 -16.43 28.22 -23.78
C SER A 96 -17.37 27.68 -22.72
N TYR A 97 -18.66 27.96 -22.89
CA TYR A 97 -19.73 27.45 -22.04
C TYR A 97 -20.83 26.80 -22.89
N SER A 98 -21.38 25.67 -22.44
CA SER A 98 -22.44 25.00 -23.18
C SER A 98 -23.80 25.65 -22.95
N SER A 99 -24.52 25.96 -24.04
CA SER A 99 -25.90 26.48 -23.98
C SER A 99 -26.94 25.40 -23.69
N LYS A 100 -26.59 24.11 -23.84
CA LYS A 100 -27.48 22.98 -23.58
C LYS A 100 -27.11 22.31 -22.27
N SER A 101 -28.03 22.36 -21.30
CA SER A 101 -27.90 21.53 -20.10
C SER A 101 -27.96 20.05 -20.47
N PHE A 102 -27.10 19.23 -19.86
CA PHE A 102 -27.10 17.79 -20.06
C PHE A 102 -28.23 17.08 -19.29
N ASP A 103 -28.91 17.78 -18.36
CA ASP A 103 -30.08 17.30 -17.59
C ASP A 103 -30.99 18.50 -17.21
N ASP A 104 -32.26 18.25 -16.84
CA ASP A 104 -33.19 19.27 -16.30
C ASP A 104 -32.71 19.97 -15.01
N ASN A 105 -31.56 19.53 -14.50
CA ASN A 105 -30.90 19.98 -13.29
C ASN A 105 -29.61 20.70 -13.73
N ASP A 106 -29.68 22.04 -13.84
CA ASP A 106 -28.72 23.07 -14.31
C ASP A 106 -27.27 23.03 -13.75
N TYR A 107 -26.76 21.89 -13.26
CA TYR A 107 -25.61 21.80 -12.36
C TYR A 107 -24.25 21.49 -13.00
N LEU A 108 -24.15 21.29 -14.32
CA LEU A 108 -22.85 21.09 -14.97
C LEU A 108 -22.26 22.43 -15.41
N SER A 109 -21.61 23.13 -14.47
CA SER A 109 -20.90 24.39 -14.68
C SER A 109 -19.45 24.17 -15.15
N ASP A 110 -19.22 23.20 -16.03
CA ASP A 110 -17.90 22.97 -16.61
C ASP A 110 -17.63 24.09 -17.65
N VAL A 111 -16.58 24.88 -17.41
CA VAL A 111 -16.08 25.86 -18.39
C VAL A 111 -15.01 25.15 -19.21
N PHE A 112 -15.10 25.24 -20.52
CA PHE A 112 -14.07 24.69 -21.39
C PHE A 112 -13.04 25.78 -21.71
N ILE A 113 -11.76 25.40 -21.75
CA ILE A 113 -10.68 26.25 -22.24
C ILE A 113 -10.06 25.60 -23.47
N ARG A 114 -9.93 26.39 -24.52
CA ARG A 114 -9.28 26.00 -25.77
C ARG A 114 -8.16 26.98 -26.10
N GLY A 115 -7.07 26.48 -26.67
CA GLY A 115 -5.98 27.35 -27.10
C GLY A 115 -4.78 26.57 -27.56
N ASN A 116 -3.69 27.31 -27.74
CA ASN A 116 -2.39 26.78 -28.13
C ASN A 116 -1.36 27.10 -27.06
N LEU A 117 -0.47 26.16 -26.79
CA LEU A 117 0.62 26.34 -25.83
C LEU A 117 1.98 26.21 -26.51
N THR A 118 2.92 27.05 -26.09
CA THR A 118 4.35 27.00 -26.42
C THR A 118 5.16 27.22 -25.15
N PHE A 119 6.48 27.11 -25.23
CA PHE A 119 7.41 27.46 -24.15
C PHE A 119 8.38 28.50 -24.65
N ASN A 120 8.76 29.43 -23.78
CA ASN A 120 9.77 30.42 -24.11
C ASN A 120 11.15 29.77 -23.91
N VAL A 121 11.72 29.22 -24.98
CA VAL A 121 13.07 28.67 -24.94
C VAL A 121 14.03 29.83 -25.16
N ASP A 122 14.39 30.53 -24.08
CA ASP A 122 15.53 31.44 -24.15
C ASP A 122 16.75 30.59 -24.52
N GLY A 123 17.47 31.00 -25.57
CA GLY A 123 18.49 30.21 -26.27
C GLY A 123 19.77 29.87 -25.49
N ASP A 124 19.68 29.77 -24.17
CA ASP A 124 20.70 29.16 -23.31
C ASP A 124 20.24 27.75 -22.92
N ASP A 125 20.52 26.79 -23.82
CA ASP A 125 20.22 25.34 -23.76
C ASP A 125 20.68 24.61 -22.46
N GLN A 126 21.22 25.33 -21.46
CA GLN A 126 21.75 24.77 -20.22
C GLN A 126 20.90 25.01 -18.97
N SER A 127 19.84 25.82 -19.03
CA SER A 127 19.02 26.14 -17.84
C SER A 127 17.69 25.37 -17.74
N SER A 128 17.07 25.01 -18.86
CA SER A 128 15.79 24.28 -18.84
C SER A 128 15.99 22.78 -18.63
N PRO A 129 15.21 22.11 -17.77
CA PRO A 129 15.22 20.66 -17.62
C PRO A 129 14.47 19.95 -18.74
N LEU A 130 14.10 20.61 -19.85
CA LEU A 130 13.27 20.07 -20.92
C LEU A 130 14.02 20.10 -22.28
N GLU A 131 14.06 18.96 -22.96
CA GLU A 131 14.54 18.80 -24.33
C GLU A 131 13.34 18.83 -25.28
N TYR A 132 13.18 19.92 -26.03
CA TYR A 132 12.08 20.10 -26.97
C TYR A 132 12.48 19.60 -28.36
N PHE A 133 11.95 18.45 -28.80
CA PHE A 133 12.26 17.92 -30.14
C PHE A 133 11.38 18.52 -31.25
N ASP A 134 10.20 19.05 -30.92
CA ASP A 134 9.31 19.75 -31.85
C ASP A 134 8.55 20.84 -31.08
N GLY A 135 9.12 22.05 -31.04
CA GLY A 135 8.72 23.14 -30.15
C GLY A 135 7.42 23.84 -30.54
N GLY A 136 6.28 23.16 -30.41
CA GLY A 136 4.92 23.74 -30.46
C GLY A 136 4.57 24.55 -31.72
N PRO A 137 3.36 25.12 -31.80
CA PRO A 137 2.32 25.15 -30.76
C PRO A 137 1.53 23.85 -30.64
N TRP A 138 1.29 23.38 -29.41
CA TRP A 138 0.35 22.28 -29.15
C TRP A 138 -1.03 22.83 -28.81
N SER A 139 -2.04 22.37 -29.55
CA SER A 139 -3.43 22.71 -29.26
C SER A 139 -3.96 21.90 -28.07
N PHE A 140 -4.78 22.53 -27.23
CA PHE A 140 -5.46 21.88 -26.13
C PHE A 140 -6.93 22.29 -26.06
N ASN A 141 -7.78 21.37 -25.60
CA ASN A 141 -9.19 21.56 -25.33
C ASN A 141 -9.54 20.86 -24.02
N CYS A 142 -9.59 21.61 -22.93
CA CYS A 142 -9.64 21.09 -21.56
C CYS A 142 -10.84 21.65 -20.79
N VAL A 143 -11.11 21.08 -19.62
CA VAL A 143 -12.09 21.64 -18.68
C VAL A 143 -11.39 22.43 -17.59
N ALA A 144 -11.76 23.70 -17.46
CA ALA A 144 -11.45 24.53 -16.31
C ALA A 144 -12.50 24.26 -15.22
N PRO A 145 -12.08 23.97 -13.98
CA PRO A 145 -13.01 23.76 -12.88
C PRO A 145 -13.64 25.12 -12.53
N THR A 146 -14.78 25.12 -11.83
CA THR A 146 -15.39 26.36 -11.32
C THR A 146 -15.85 26.17 -9.88
N LYS A 147 -15.90 27.24 -9.09
CA LYS A 147 -16.46 27.14 -7.74
C LYS A 147 -17.96 26.88 -7.87
N HIS A 148 -18.44 25.90 -7.10
CA HIS A 148 -19.88 25.73 -6.89
C HIS A 148 -20.45 26.82 -5.97
N ASN A 149 -19.67 27.23 -4.96
CA ASN A 149 -20.02 28.31 -4.04
C ASN A 149 -18.73 28.99 -3.51
N ASN A 150 -18.85 30.25 -3.09
CA ASN A 150 -17.77 31.07 -2.55
C ASN A 150 -17.13 30.55 -1.24
N THR A 151 -17.70 29.50 -0.64
CA THR A 151 -17.20 28.89 0.60
C THR A 151 -16.15 27.81 0.40
N ALA A 152 -15.80 27.46 -0.86
CA ALA A 152 -14.79 26.44 -1.13
C ALA A 152 -13.38 26.96 -0.79
N LEU A 153 -12.77 26.40 0.26
CA LEU A 153 -11.40 26.69 0.71
C LEU A 153 -10.32 25.93 -0.08
N ASN A 154 -10.72 24.95 -0.88
CA ASN A 154 -9.83 24.15 -1.71
C ASN A 154 -9.55 24.85 -3.04
N TRP A 155 -8.37 24.58 -3.62
CA TRP A 155 -8.08 24.99 -4.99
C TRP A 155 -9.11 24.41 -5.94
N GLN A 156 -9.61 25.24 -6.85
CA GLN A 156 -10.43 24.73 -7.95
C GLN A 156 -9.46 24.25 -9.00
N ALA A 157 -8.98 23.02 -8.82
CA ALA A 157 -7.95 22.45 -9.68
C ALA A 157 -8.54 21.43 -10.66
N SER A 158 -8.07 21.44 -11.90
CA SER A 158 -8.27 20.35 -12.85
C SER A 158 -6.96 20.00 -13.53
N ILE A 159 -6.91 18.79 -14.05
CA ILE A 159 -5.79 18.28 -14.84
C ILE A 159 -6.30 17.82 -16.19
N CYS A 160 -5.52 18.09 -17.23
CA CYS A 160 -5.84 17.78 -18.61
C CYS A 160 -4.62 17.19 -19.32
N SER A 161 -4.80 16.10 -20.06
CA SER A 161 -3.75 15.49 -20.85
C SER A 161 -3.71 16.04 -22.27
N VAL A 162 -2.62 16.70 -22.65
CA VAL A 162 -2.45 17.22 -24.02
C VAL A 162 -2.19 16.05 -24.98
N ASN A 163 -2.69 16.12 -26.21
CA ASN A 163 -2.55 15.07 -27.24
C ASN A 163 -3.20 13.70 -26.89
N GLY A 164 -4.31 13.70 -26.15
CA GLY A 164 -5.05 12.46 -25.86
C GLY A 164 -4.31 11.42 -25.02
N GLY A 165 -3.27 11.83 -24.28
CA GLY A 165 -2.37 10.92 -23.57
C GLY A 165 -1.31 10.27 -24.46
N ALA A 166 -1.17 10.69 -25.72
CA ALA A 166 -0.06 10.31 -26.58
C ALA A 166 1.19 11.14 -26.25
N LEU A 167 2.32 10.45 -26.20
CA LEU A 167 3.60 10.95 -25.73
C LEU A 167 4.06 12.14 -26.58
N ALA A 168 4.47 13.23 -25.92
CA ALA A 168 5.12 14.33 -26.61
C ALA A 168 6.53 13.89 -27.03
N LEU A 169 6.95 14.23 -28.25
CA LEU A 169 8.34 14.12 -28.66
C LEU A 169 9.14 15.22 -27.95
N GLY A 170 9.81 14.85 -26.86
CA GLY A 170 10.49 15.77 -25.97
C GLY A 170 10.64 15.17 -24.58
N GLY A 171 11.80 15.36 -23.97
CA GLY A 171 12.20 14.68 -22.73
C GLY A 171 12.46 15.64 -21.59
N ILE A 172 12.32 15.17 -20.35
CA ILE A 172 12.96 15.85 -19.23
C ILE A 172 14.47 15.54 -19.33
N MET A 173 15.30 16.54 -19.59
CA MET A 173 16.76 16.42 -19.70
C MET A 173 17.37 15.67 -18.51
N SER A 174 18.45 14.92 -18.77
CA SER A 174 19.17 14.09 -17.80
C SER A 174 18.35 12.98 -17.13
N THR A 175 17.10 12.74 -17.56
CA THR A 175 16.40 11.54 -17.11
C THR A 175 17.04 10.29 -17.72
N PRO A 176 17.29 9.26 -16.91
CA PRO A 176 17.75 7.99 -17.41
C PRO A 176 16.85 7.39 -18.46
N ARG A 177 17.44 6.85 -19.51
CA ARG A 177 16.71 5.95 -20.40
C ARG A 177 16.71 4.58 -19.76
N LEU A 178 15.74 4.36 -18.86
CA LEU A 178 15.53 3.06 -18.22
C LEU A 178 15.23 1.96 -19.24
N ILE A 179 14.83 2.33 -20.46
CA ILE A 179 14.54 1.42 -21.57
C ILE A 179 15.74 1.35 -22.53
N PRO A 180 16.46 0.21 -22.62
CA PRO A 180 17.51 0.02 -23.61
C PRO A 180 17.01 0.14 -25.06
N GLY A 181 17.79 0.81 -25.93
CA GLY A 181 17.50 0.91 -27.36
C GLY A 181 16.46 1.96 -27.78
N VAL A 182 15.78 2.62 -26.82
CA VAL A 182 14.87 3.72 -27.12
C VAL A 182 15.67 5.03 -27.24
N ILE A 183 15.65 5.62 -28.44
CA ILE A 183 16.43 6.83 -28.75
C ILE A 183 15.67 8.11 -28.35
N LEU A 184 14.34 8.05 -28.23
CA LEU A 184 13.47 9.18 -27.93
C LEU A 184 12.81 9.02 -26.55
N GLN A 185 12.91 10.06 -25.72
CA GLN A 185 12.28 10.06 -24.41
C GLN A 185 10.79 10.37 -24.58
N LEU A 186 9.95 9.54 -23.98
CA LEU A 186 8.50 9.65 -24.08
C LEU A 186 8.00 10.23 -22.77
N THR A 187 7.47 11.46 -22.79
CA THR A 187 6.92 12.13 -21.61
C THR A 187 5.44 12.43 -21.81
N ASN A 188 4.70 12.45 -20.71
CA ASN A 188 3.32 12.93 -20.71
C ASN A 188 3.31 14.42 -20.39
N LEU A 189 2.57 15.19 -21.19
CA LEU A 189 2.34 16.60 -20.98
C LEU A 189 0.93 16.81 -20.41
N PHE A 190 0.88 17.31 -19.19
CA PHE A 190 -0.36 17.68 -18.51
C PHE A 190 -0.47 19.20 -18.38
N LEU A 191 -1.67 19.72 -18.58
CA LEU A 191 -2.03 21.06 -18.15
C LEU A 191 -2.77 20.97 -16.83
N VAL A 192 -2.32 21.72 -15.85
CA VAL A 192 -3.03 21.91 -14.59
C VAL A 192 -3.61 23.31 -14.59
N PHE A 193 -4.88 23.39 -14.24
CA PHE A 193 -5.63 24.63 -14.18
C PHE A 193 -6.05 24.89 -12.73
N ASN A 194 -5.95 26.14 -12.30
CA ASN A 194 -6.52 26.62 -11.05
C ASN A 194 -7.41 27.84 -11.33
N SER A 195 -8.70 27.76 -11.04
CA SER A 195 -9.63 28.85 -11.33
C SER A 195 -10.12 29.58 -10.08
N THR A 196 -10.51 30.82 -10.29
CA THR A 196 -11.22 31.67 -9.34
C THR A 196 -12.61 32.01 -9.92
N GLY A 197 -13.52 32.48 -9.07
CA GLY A 197 -14.91 32.74 -9.45
C GLY A 197 -15.85 31.54 -9.39
N VAL A 198 -17.15 31.85 -9.28
CA VAL A 198 -18.24 30.85 -9.29
C VAL A 198 -18.60 30.52 -10.74
N GLY A 199 -19.08 29.29 -10.99
CA GLY A 199 -19.49 28.87 -12.33
C GLY A 199 -20.52 29.79 -13.00
N ASP A 200 -21.40 30.42 -12.19
CA ASP A 200 -22.36 31.41 -12.69
C ASP A 200 -21.72 32.70 -13.18
N ASP A 201 -20.64 33.15 -12.54
CA ASP A 201 -19.93 34.37 -12.95
C ASP A 201 -19.19 34.10 -14.26
N TRP A 202 -18.53 32.94 -14.37
CA TRP A 202 -17.95 32.49 -15.63
C TRP A 202 -18.98 32.41 -16.75
N ARG A 203 -20.14 31.78 -16.49
CA ARG A 203 -21.22 31.66 -17.47
C ARG A 203 -21.70 33.02 -17.96
N LYS A 204 -21.99 33.96 -17.04
CA LYS A 204 -22.46 35.30 -17.40
C LYS A 204 -21.42 36.05 -18.21
N SER A 205 -20.16 36.07 -17.77
CA SER A 205 -19.09 36.78 -18.48
C SER A 205 -18.90 36.26 -19.91
N VAL A 206 -18.92 34.94 -20.11
CA VAL A 206 -18.80 34.32 -21.44
C VAL A 206 -20.04 34.56 -22.30
N GLN A 207 -21.24 34.62 -21.72
CA GLN A 207 -22.48 34.89 -22.46
C GLN A 207 -22.66 36.36 -22.82
N GLU A 208 -22.21 37.29 -21.97
CA GLU A 208 -22.32 38.72 -22.21
C GLU A 208 -21.40 39.20 -23.34
N HIS A 209 -20.21 38.59 -23.47
CA HIS A 209 -19.18 39.02 -24.43
C HIS A 209 -19.03 38.09 -25.64
N GLY A 210 -19.57 36.86 -25.53
CA GLY A 210 -19.51 35.84 -26.58
C GLY A 210 -20.77 35.77 -27.43
N ALA A 211 -20.71 34.96 -28.48
CA ALA A 211 -21.87 34.58 -29.28
C ALA A 211 -22.03 33.07 -29.27
N GLU A 212 -23.28 32.58 -29.24
CA GLU A 212 -23.55 31.15 -29.39
C GLU A 212 -23.21 30.71 -30.81
N ASN A 213 -22.38 29.68 -30.91
CA ASN A 213 -22.18 28.96 -32.15
C ASN A 213 -23.37 28.04 -32.40
N PRO A 214 -24.18 28.26 -33.46
CA PRO A 214 -25.40 27.50 -33.70
C PRO A 214 -25.17 26.02 -34.03
N ASN A 215 -23.95 25.64 -34.40
CA ASN A 215 -23.60 24.25 -34.74
C ASN A 215 -23.14 23.45 -33.52
N THR A 216 -22.32 24.06 -32.66
CA THR A 216 -21.76 23.39 -31.47
C THR A 216 -22.56 23.67 -30.21
N HIS A 217 -23.46 24.66 -30.23
CA HIS A 217 -24.21 25.14 -29.07
C HIS A 217 -23.31 25.63 -27.93
N LEU A 218 -22.11 26.12 -28.26
CA LEU A 218 -21.16 26.70 -27.32
C LEU A 218 -21.17 28.22 -27.43
N TRP A 219 -21.13 28.90 -26.30
CA TRP A 219 -20.81 30.31 -26.20
C TRP A 219 -19.30 30.45 -26.08
N ASP A 220 -18.69 31.20 -26.99
CA ASP A 220 -17.24 31.35 -27.06
C ASP A 220 -16.83 32.79 -26.79
N SER A 221 -15.87 33.01 -25.88
CA SER A 221 -15.27 34.30 -25.60
C SER A 221 -13.75 34.17 -25.48
N THR A 222 -13.02 35.04 -26.18
CA THR A 222 -11.55 35.16 -26.07
C THR A 222 -11.14 35.90 -24.81
N VAL A 223 -9.88 35.75 -24.40
CA VAL A 223 -9.27 36.49 -23.27
C VAL A 223 -9.50 38.01 -23.41
N ASP A 224 -9.27 38.57 -24.61
CA ASP A 224 -9.45 40.00 -24.87
C ASP A 224 -10.92 40.45 -24.76
N GLN A 225 -11.86 39.62 -25.24
CA GLN A 225 -13.30 39.90 -25.13
C GLN A 225 -13.79 39.91 -23.69
N LEU A 226 -13.20 39.07 -22.83
CA LEU A 226 -13.50 39.01 -21.40
C LEU A 226 -12.78 40.09 -20.58
N GLY A 227 -11.87 40.87 -21.20
CA GLY A 227 -11.07 41.87 -20.50
C GLY A 227 -10.18 41.26 -19.41
N LEU A 228 -9.62 40.07 -19.66
CA LEU A 228 -8.72 39.41 -18.73
C LEU A 228 -7.28 39.86 -18.98
N ASP A 229 -6.61 40.33 -17.93
CA ASP A 229 -5.20 40.71 -17.98
C ASP A 229 -4.32 39.46 -17.80
N SER A 230 -3.29 39.34 -18.63
CA SER A 230 -2.32 38.26 -18.55
C SER A 230 -1.16 38.61 -17.61
N SER A 231 -0.81 37.71 -16.71
CA SER A 231 0.35 37.85 -15.82
C SER A 231 1.07 36.51 -15.61
N SER A 232 2.30 36.55 -15.10
CA SER A 232 3.10 35.37 -14.79
C SER A 232 3.51 35.34 -13.32
N GLU A 233 3.39 34.17 -12.67
CA GLU A 233 3.75 33.98 -11.25
C GLU A 233 4.29 32.56 -11.05
N GLY A 234 5.59 32.39 -10.78
CA GLY A 234 6.21 31.07 -10.61
C GLY A 234 5.93 30.15 -11.81
N VAL A 235 5.55 28.90 -11.61
CA VAL A 235 5.20 28.01 -12.75
C VAL A 235 3.89 28.36 -13.48
N TRP A 236 3.17 29.42 -13.07
CA TRP A 236 1.83 29.73 -13.56
C TRP A 236 1.79 30.89 -14.56
N THR A 237 1.02 30.68 -15.62
CA THR A 237 0.49 31.73 -16.49
C THR A 237 -0.95 32.03 -16.08
N ARG A 238 -1.23 33.29 -15.77
CA ARG A 238 -2.50 33.73 -15.20
C ARG A 238 -3.26 34.64 -16.14
N PHE A 239 -4.57 34.53 -16.10
CA PHE A 239 -5.54 35.44 -16.69
C PHE A 239 -6.51 35.85 -15.59
N ASP A 240 -6.50 37.11 -15.18
CA ASP A 240 -7.35 37.60 -14.10
C ASP A 240 -8.18 38.79 -14.61
N SER A 241 -9.46 38.83 -14.23
CA SER A 241 -10.32 39.98 -14.51
C SER A 241 -9.93 41.19 -13.65
N ALA A 242 -10.10 42.40 -14.17
CA ALA A 242 -9.77 43.63 -13.43
C ALA A 242 -10.51 43.76 -12.08
N ASP A 243 -11.69 43.15 -11.95
CA ASP A 243 -12.49 43.11 -10.72
C ASP A 243 -12.28 41.85 -9.87
N ASN A 244 -11.38 40.95 -10.30
CA ASN A 244 -11.09 39.65 -9.68
C ASN A 244 -12.31 38.75 -9.48
N THR A 245 -13.37 38.92 -10.28
CA THR A 245 -14.57 38.07 -10.23
C THR A 245 -14.30 36.69 -10.81
N ILE A 246 -13.60 36.65 -11.94
CA ILE A 246 -13.15 35.44 -12.63
C ILE A 246 -11.66 35.50 -12.89
N GLY A 247 -11.02 34.34 -12.89
CA GLY A 247 -9.60 34.25 -13.14
C GLY A 247 -9.13 32.81 -13.23
N MET A 248 -7.99 32.62 -13.87
CA MET A 248 -7.46 31.31 -14.20
C MET A 248 -5.95 31.33 -14.23
N ALA A 249 -5.34 30.37 -13.55
CA ALA A 249 -3.92 30.06 -13.64
C ALA A 249 -3.74 28.72 -14.36
N THR A 250 -2.76 28.66 -15.24
CA THR A 250 -2.39 27.45 -16.00
C THR A 250 -0.91 27.17 -15.84
N SER A 251 -0.56 25.92 -15.56
CA SER A 251 0.81 25.42 -15.54
C SER A 251 0.90 24.15 -16.40
N ALA A 252 2.02 23.97 -17.10
CA ALA A 252 2.26 22.78 -17.91
C ALA A 252 3.28 21.87 -17.23
N CYS A 253 2.92 20.63 -16.97
CA CYS A 253 3.74 19.68 -16.23
C CYS A 253 4.06 18.45 -17.07
N PHE A 254 5.34 18.10 -17.10
CA PHE A 254 5.89 16.93 -17.74
C PHE A 254 6.16 15.89 -16.67
N SER A 255 5.79 14.65 -16.96
CA SER A 255 6.12 13.52 -16.09
C SER A 255 6.90 12.46 -16.83
N ASN A 256 7.93 11.92 -16.19
CA ASN A 256 8.64 10.73 -16.65
C ASN A 256 8.32 9.56 -15.73
N PHE A 257 7.35 8.72 -16.11
CA PHE A 257 7.02 7.46 -15.44
C PHE A 257 7.55 6.25 -16.20
N GLY A 258 8.74 6.39 -16.79
CA GLY A 258 9.44 5.27 -17.42
C GLY A 258 9.67 4.16 -16.40
N ALA A 259 9.15 2.97 -16.70
CA ALA A 259 9.32 1.77 -15.88
C ALA A 259 10.29 0.78 -16.53
N SER A 260 11.14 0.17 -15.73
CA SER A 260 12.01 -0.94 -16.13
C SER A 260 12.07 -2.00 -15.04
N ILE A 261 12.25 -3.25 -15.42
CA ILE A 261 12.55 -4.32 -14.47
C ILE A 261 14.06 -4.34 -14.27
N GLU A 262 14.50 -4.11 -13.04
CA GLU A 262 15.91 -4.01 -12.71
C GLU A 262 16.25 -4.83 -11.45
N GLU A 263 17.49 -5.32 -11.40
CA GLU A 263 18.01 -6.07 -10.25
C GLU A 263 18.36 -5.12 -9.11
N VAL A 264 17.59 -5.18 -8.02
CA VAL A 264 17.64 -4.21 -6.93
C VAL A 264 17.84 -4.87 -5.58
N ILE A 265 18.45 -4.10 -4.68
CA ILE A 265 18.52 -4.43 -3.27
C ILE A 265 17.64 -3.43 -2.53
N MET A 266 16.70 -3.94 -1.75
CA MET A 266 15.82 -3.13 -0.91
C MET A 266 15.99 -3.56 0.55
N SER A 267 16.02 -2.59 1.46
CA SER A 267 16.20 -2.87 2.88
C SER A 267 15.36 -1.96 3.78
N SER A 268 14.97 -2.50 4.94
CA SER A 268 14.33 -1.74 6.02
C SER A 268 14.50 -2.42 7.38
N THR A 269 14.66 -1.62 8.42
CA THR A 269 14.75 -2.08 9.82
C THR A 269 13.40 -2.10 10.54
N THR A 270 12.31 -1.74 9.86
CA THR A 270 10.94 -1.74 10.40
C THR A 270 9.95 -2.43 9.45
N ASN A 271 8.80 -2.84 9.99
CA ASN A 271 7.68 -3.25 9.15
C ASN A 271 7.05 -2.00 8.52
N GLY A 272 6.35 -2.19 7.40
CA GLY A 272 5.55 -1.13 6.81
C GLY A 272 4.48 -0.61 7.77
N ILE A 273 4.07 0.64 7.54
CA ILE A 273 2.98 1.28 8.29
C ILE A 273 1.75 1.33 7.37
N PRO A 274 0.63 0.67 7.70
CA PRO A 274 -0.56 0.72 6.86
C PRO A 274 -1.09 2.16 6.81
N ARG A 275 -1.33 2.66 5.60
CA ARG A 275 -1.91 4.01 5.39
C ARG A 275 -3.27 3.88 4.71
N SER A 276 -4.14 4.82 5.03
CA SER A 276 -5.45 4.95 4.42
C SER A 276 -5.91 6.40 4.49
N VAL A 277 -6.83 6.76 3.60
CA VAL A 277 -7.51 8.05 3.63
C VAL A 277 -8.79 7.90 4.44
N VAL A 278 -8.88 8.63 5.55
CA VAL A 278 -10.00 8.51 6.50
C VAL A 278 -10.70 9.86 6.63
N TRP A 279 -12.03 9.84 6.66
CA TRP A 279 -12.81 11.04 6.93
C TRP A 279 -12.66 11.49 8.38
N ASP A 280 -12.09 12.68 8.61
CA ASP A 280 -12.07 13.32 9.92
C ASP A 280 -13.36 14.12 10.12
N ARG A 281 -14.20 13.63 11.04
CA ARG A 281 -15.49 14.26 11.39
C ARG A 281 -15.34 15.61 12.10
N ARG A 282 -14.22 15.88 12.77
CA ARG A 282 -14.01 17.15 13.48
C ARG A 282 -13.56 18.24 12.53
N ALA A 283 -12.65 17.89 11.61
CA ALA A 283 -12.17 18.81 10.59
C ALA A 283 -13.13 18.93 9.39
N SER A 284 -14.10 18.02 9.25
CA SER A 284 -14.95 17.88 8.05
C SER A 284 -14.14 17.79 6.77
N GLN A 285 -13.03 17.05 6.83
CA GLN A 285 -12.08 16.88 5.73
C GLN A 285 -11.52 15.45 5.74
N TYR A 286 -11.02 14.99 4.60
CA TYR A 286 -10.27 13.75 4.52
C TYR A 286 -8.86 13.94 5.09
N ASN A 287 -8.48 13.11 6.06
CA ASN A 287 -7.12 13.06 6.55
C ASN A 287 -6.29 12.21 5.57
N THR A 288 -5.32 12.86 4.92
CA THR A 288 -4.38 12.24 3.98
C THR A 288 -2.93 12.32 4.47
N ASP A 289 -2.68 12.78 5.71
CA ASP A 289 -1.33 13.06 6.22
C ASP A 289 -0.44 11.81 6.23
N GLY A 290 -1.00 10.66 6.63
CA GLY A 290 -0.26 9.41 6.63
C GLY A 290 0.17 8.96 5.24
N VAL A 291 -0.67 9.21 4.24
CA VAL A 291 -0.37 8.91 2.83
C VAL A 291 0.65 9.91 2.30
N ARG A 292 0.43 11.22 2.51
CA ARG A 292 1.40 12.26 2.16
C ARG A 292 2.78 11.92 2.72
N ILE A 293 2.90 11.63 4.01
CA ILE A 293 4.19 11.25 4.64
C ILE A 293 4.86 10.05 3.93
N GLN A 294 4.10 9.05 3.51
CA GLN A 294 4.67 7.88 2.82
C GLN A 294 5.25 8.24 1.44
N TYR A 295 4.54 9.06 0.66
CA TYR A 295 4.92 9.38 -0.72
C TYR A 295 5.74 10.67 -0.87
N HIS A 296 5.72 11.53 0.14
CA HIS A 296 6.44 12.80 0.12
C HIS A 296 7.93 12.54 0.23
N SER A 297 8.67 12.81 -0.86
CA SER A 297 10.11 12.61 -0.85
C SER A 297 10.79 13.87 -0.31
N VAL A 298 11.24 13.83 0.93
CA VAL A 298 12.01 14.91 1.57
C VAL A 298 13.50 14.56 1.62
N ASP A 299 14.36 15.56 1.81
CA ASP A 299 15.76 15.31 2.20
C ASP A 299 15.78 14.33 3.39
N GLU A 300 16.63 13.30 3.34
CA GLU A 300 16.76 12.30 4.41
C GLU A 300 17.05 12.93 5.79
N LYS A 301 17.57 14.15 5.81
CA LYS A 301 17.77 14.94 7.04
C LYS A 301 16.45 15.36 7.69
N ALA A 302 15.37 15.48 6.93
CA ALA A 302 14.06 15.87 7.42
C ALA A 302 13.23 14.66 7.89
N MET A 303 13.30 13.54 7.17
CA MET A 303 12.60 12.31 7.54
C MET A 303 13.24 11.06 6.92
N SER A 304 13.38 9.99 7.70
CA SER A 304 13.95 8.73 7.21
C SER A 304 12.95 7.86 6.44
N HIS A 305 13.45 6.93 5.63
CA HIS A 305 12.63 5.93 4.94
C HIS A 305 11.78 5.09 5.92
N GLU A 306 12.32 4.78 7.09
CA GLU A 306 11.63 4.02 8.14
C GLU A 306 10.48 4.82 8.77
N GLU A 307 10.65 6.11 9.01
CA GLU A 307 9.60 7.00 9.55
C GLU A 307 8.44 7.15 8.55
N ARG A 308 8.77 7.18 7.26
CA ARG A 308 7.79 7.16 6.17
C ARG A 308 7.09 5.81 6.02
N GLY A 309 7.73 4.73 6.49
CA GLY A 309 7.22 3.36 6.42
C GLY A 309 7.57 2.63 5.11
N ILE A 310 8.55 3.13 4.36
CA ILE A 310 9.00 2.58 3.07
C ILE A 310 10.31 1.80 3.21
N LEU A 311 10.80 1.19 2.12
CA LEU A 311 12.13 0.59 2.08
C LEU A 311 13.14 1.56 1.46
N ARG A 312 14.40 1.43 1.85
CA ARG A 312 15.50 2.05 1.13
C ARG A 312 15.82 1.21 -0.09
N LEU A 313 15.88 1.85 -1.25
CA LEU A 313 16.36 1.26 -2.49
C LEU A 313 17.86 1.55 -2.60
N GLU A 314 18.67 0.51 -2.74
CA GLU A 314 20.07 0.67 -3.11
C GLU A 314 20.18 0.75 -4.62
N TRP A 315 20.74 1.86 -5.10
CA TRP A 315 21.09 2.01 -6.50
C TRP A 315 22.53 1.57 -6.70
N LYS A 316 22.75 0.61 -7.60
CA LYS A 316 24.11 0.31 -8.06
C LYS A 316 24.45 1.37 -9.12
N ASP A 317 25.44 2.21 -8.85
CA ASP A 317 25.98 3.23 -9.77
C ASP A 317 26.35 2.69 -11.18
N ALA A 318 26.38 1.36 -11.33
CA ALA A 318 26.65 0.63 -12.57
C ALA A 318 25.46 0.53 -13.55
N TRP A 319 24.29 1.10 -13.28
CA TRP A 319 23.29 1.26 -14.34
C TRP A 319 23.76 2.42 -15.22
N ASP A 320 24.68 2.10 -16.14
CA ASP A 320 25.01 2.93 -17.28
C ASP A 320 23.72 3.08 -18.10
N LEU A 321 23.01 4.17 -17.86
CA LEU A 321 21.74 4.49 -18.51
C LEU A 321 21.96 5.06 -19.91
N ASN A 322 23.17 4.85 -20.45
CA ASN A 322 23.51 5.12 -21.82
C ASN A 322 22.90 4.01 -22.70
N PRO A 323 21.84 4.29 -23.46
CA PRO A 323 21.13 3.28 -24.26
C PRO A 323 22.01 2.69 -25.38
N VAL A 324 23.14 3.33 -25.69
CA VAL A 324 24.09 2.93 -26.74
C VAL A 324 24.92 1.71 -26.33
N THR A 325 25.19 1.53 -25.03
CA THR A 325 26.04 0.45 -24.51
C THR A 325 25.24 -0.76 -24.00
N ARG A 326 23.94 -0.61 -23.73
CA ARG A 326 23.08 -1.68 -23.21
C ARG A 326 22.60 -2.62 -24.33
N SER A 327 23.38 -3.66 -24.63
CA SER A 327 22.95 -4.75 -25.53
C SER A 327 22.03 -5.73 -24.80
N GLY A 328 20.72 -5.57 -24.95
CA GLY A 328 19.71 -6.52 -24.48
C GLY A 328 18.61 -6.66 -25.52
N SER A 329 18.11 -7.87 -25.73
CA SER A 329 16.94 -8.10 -26.59
C SER A 329 15.76 -7.34 -26.00
N VAL A 330 15.23 -6.40 -26.78
CA VAL A 330 14.12 -5.53 -26.43
C VAL A 330 12.85 -6.37 -26.32
N ASP A 331 12.39 -6.65 -25.11
CA ASP A 331 10.99 -7.00 -24.87
C ASP A 331 10.22 -5.69 -24.74
N SER A 332 10.01 -5.03 -25.89
CA SER A 332 9.38 -3.70 -26.08
C SER A 332 7.97 -3.58 -25.48
N LEU A 333 7.43 -4.66 -24.95
CA LEU A 333 6.06 -4.80 -24.43
C LEU A 333 5.96 -4.69 -22.89
N ALA A 334 7.08 -4.66 -22.14
CA ALA A 334 7.04 -4.26 -20.71
C ALA A 334 6.81 -2.76 -20.51
N VAL A 335 7.05 -2.00 -21.57
CA VAL A 335 6.94 -0.56 -21.63
C VAL A 335 5.47 -0.12 -21.73
N THR A 336 4.58 -0.95 -22.29
CA THR A 336 3.17 -0.59 -22.56
C THR A 336 2.23 -0.53 -21.35
N GLY A 337 2.60 -1.10 -20.19
CA GLY A 337 1.73 -1.14 -19.01
C GLY A 337 1.67 0.18 -18.22
N PHE A 338 2.75 0.95 -18.20
CA PHE A 338 2.90 2.15 -17.34
C PHE A 338 2.56 3.48 -18.04
N PHE A 339 1.94 3.43 -19.22
CA PHE A 339 1.61 4.65 -19.98
C PHE A 339 0.21 5.21 -19.69
N SER A 340 -0.59 4.56 -18.83
CA SER A 340 -2.04 4.82 -18.82
C SER A 340 -2.55 5.87 -17.86
N VAL A 341 -1.73 6.46 -16.99
CA VAL A 341 -2.24 7.51 -16.08
C VAL A 341 -2.79 8.69 -16.89
N ALA A 342 -2.21 9.01 -18.05
CA ALA A 342 -2.77 10.02 -18.94
C ALA A 342 -4.02 9.55 -19.71
N SER A 343 -4.05 8.29 -20.16
CA SER A 343 -5.16 7.73 -20.96
C SER A 343 -6.39 7.35 -20.15
N ASP A 344 -6.22 7.06 -18.86
CA ASP A 344 -7.29 6.63 -17.95
C ASP A 344 -8.01 7.83 -17.30
N LEU A 345 -7.60 9.06 -17.61
CA LEU A 345 -8.31 10.26 -17.20
C LEU A 345 -9.75 10.22 -17.74
N PRO A 346 -10.73 10.74 -16.99
CA PRO A 346 -12.11 10.76 -17.42
C PRO A 346 -12.29 11.39 -18.82
N PHE A 347 -12.98 10.66 -19.68
CA PHE A 347 -13.33 11.06 -21.04
C PHE A 347 -14.80 10.72 -21.30
N VAL A 348 -15.50 11.60 -22.02
CA VAL A 348 -16.88 11.38 -22.47
C VAL A 348 -16.88 11.28 -23.99
N VAL A 349 -17.13 10.09 -24.54
CA VAL A 349 -17.22 9.86 -26.00
C VAL A 349 -18.58 10.28 -26.57
N ARG A 350 -19.65 10.34 -25.77
CA ARG A 350 -21.02 10.40 -26.31
C ARG A 350 -21.95 11.26 -25.47
N GLY A 351 -22.16 12.48 -25.95
CA GLY A 351 -23.38 13.26 -25.75
C GLY A 351 -23.92 13.71 -27.13
N PRO A 352 -25.15 14.25 -27.22
CA PRO A 352 -25.77 14.67 -28.47
C PRO A 352 -25.15 15.95 -29.07
N LEU A 353 -24.08 16.46 -28.46
CA LEU A 353 -23.33 17.61 -28.93
C LEU A 353 -22.29 17.11 -29.93
N ASN A 354 -22.44 17.46 -31.20
CA ASN A 354 -21.39 17.35 -32.22
C ASN A 354 -20.24 18.32 -31.87
N ILE A 355 -19.59 18.13 -30.71
CA ILE A 355 -18.32 18.77 -30.41
C ILE A 355 -17.30 17.99 -31.23
N THR A 356 -17.09 18.44 -32.46
CA THR A 356 -16.13 17.85 -33.41
C THR A 356 -14.67 18.09 -33.02
N ASP A 357 -14.42 18.86 -31.95
CA ASP A 357 -13.09 19.05 -31.38
C ASP A 357 -12.91 18.04 -30.25
N GLU A 358 -12.09 17.02 -30.50
CA GLU A 358 -11.72 15.97 -29.54
C GLU A 358 -11.30 16.58 -28.20
N LEU A 359 -12.19 16.54 -27.20
CA LEU A 359 -11.87 17.02 -25.86
C LEU A 359 -10.73 16.17 -25.29
N ASN A 360 -9.69 16.82 -24.80
CA ASN A 360 -8.59 16.14 -24.14
C ASN A 360 -9.09 15.41 -22.87
N PRO A 361 -8.54 14.23 -22.53
CA PRO A 361 -8.85 13.56 -21.27
C PRO A 361 -8.58 14.49 -20.07
N CYS A 362 -9.57 14.66 -19.20
CA CYS A 362 -9.52 15.64 -18.11
C CYS A 362 -10.10 15.07 -16.81
N GLY A 363 -9.55 15.49 -15.67
CA GLY A 363 -10.06 15.18 -14.34
C GLY A 363 -10.14 16.41 -13.44
N THR A 364 -11.21 16.57 -12.67
CA THR A 364 -11.29 17.64 -11.66
C THR A 364 -10.69 17.16 -10.34
N LEU A 365 -9.70 17.89 -9.82
CA LEU A 365 -8.98 17.60 -8.58
C LEU A 365 -9.63 18.33 -7.39
N GLN A 366 -10.95 18.42 -7.41
CA GLN A 366 -11.76 19.12 -6.41
C GLN A 366 -12.48 18.12 -5.50
N VAL A 367 -12.43 18.37 -4.19
CA VAL A 367 -13.23 17.59 -3.22
C VAL A 367 -14.64 18.19 -3.15
N GLY A 368 -15.66 17.36 -3.41
CA GLY A 368 -17.07 17.74 -3.25
C GLY A 368 -17.67 18.60 -4.37
N GLY A 369 -16.99 18.72 -5.51
CA GLY A 369 -17.54 19.35 -6.72
C GLY A 369 -18.42 18.38 -7.52
N TYR A 370 -19.48 18.90 -8.14
CA TYR A 370 -20.29 18.16 -9.10
C TYR A 370 -19.69 18.34 -10.49
N SER A 371 -19.03 17.30 -11.01
CA SER A 371 -18.57 17.28 -12.40
C SER A 371 -18.64 15.86 -12.94
N THR A 372 -18.97 15.71 -14.22
CA THR A 372 -18.90 14.42 -14.92
C THR A 372 -17.46 13.92 -15.07
N ARG A 373 -16.48 14.78 -14.78
CA ARG A 373 -15.04 14.51 -14.79
C ARG A 373 -14.43 14.45 -13.40
N ALA A 374 -15.26 14.24 -12.37
CA ALA A 374 -14.80 14.11 -11.01
C ALA A 374 -13.81 12.95 -10.85
N VAL A 375 -12.63 13.27 -10.33
CA VAL A 375 -11.68 12.29 -9.82
C VAL A 375 -12.15 11.83 -8.44
N HIS A 376 -11.81 10.59 -8.06
CA HIS A 376 -12.14 10.07 -6.75
C HIS A 376 -11.59 10.98 -5.64
N TYR A 377 -12.39 11.23 -4.60
CA TYR A 377 -12.04 12.19 -3.54
C TYR A 377 -10.73 11.86 -2.83
N ALA A 378 -10.32 10.59 -2.79
CA ALA A 378 -9.05 10.18 -2.17
C ALA A 378 -7.83 10.80 -2.90
N HIS A 379 -7.89 10.88 -4.23
CA HIS A 379 -6.86 11.52 -5.04
C HIS A 379 -6.94 13.04 -4.95
N ALA A 380 -8.15 13.60 -5.09
CA ALA A 380 -8.37 15.05 -5.00
C ALA A 380 -7.94 15.59 -3.62
N SER A 381 -8.33 14.94 -2.53
CA SER A 381 -7.96 15.36 -1.17
C SER A 381 -6.47 15.22 -0.88
N LEU A 382 -5.80 14.22 -1.46
CA LEU A 382 -4.34 14.10 -1.36
C LEU A 382 -3.66 15.25 -2.10
N PHE A 383 -4.00 15.48 -3.37
CA PHE A 383 -3.46 16.58 -4.17
C PHE A 383 -3.61 17.93 -3.45
N GLN A 384 -4.82 18.21 -2.94
CA GLN A 384 -5.13 19.43 -2.20
C GLN A 384 -4.32 19.55 -0.90
N ASN A 385 -4.06 18.44 -0.21
CA ASN A 385 -3.23 18.46 1.00
C ASN A 385 -1.76 18.70 0.65
N VAL A 386 -1.20 18.01 -0.34
CA VAL A 386 0.21 18.15 -0.74
C VAL A 386 0.49 19.58 -1.18
N ILE A 387 -0.28 20.11 -2.13
CA ILE A 387 -0.02 21.46 -2.68
C ILE A 387 -0.16 22.56 -1.63
N ARG A 388 -1.04 22.38 -0.63
CA ARG A 388 -1.21 23.31 0.50
C ARG A 388 -0.02 23.29 1.45
N GLU A 389 0.59 22.13 1.66
CA GLU A 389 1.70 21.95 2.60
C GLU A 389 3.05 22.28 1.95
N THR A 390 3.25 21.92 0.69
CA THR A 390 4.51 22.11 -0.03
C THR A 390 4.57 23.44 -0.77
N GLY A 391 3.42 23.98 -1.20
CA GLY A 391 3.38 25.10 -2.16
C GLY A 391 3.83 24.71 -3.58
N SER A 392 4.14 23.43 -3.80
CA SER A 392 4.74 22.91 -5.02
C SER A 392 3.74 22.08 -5.81
N LEU A 393 3.50 22.49 -7.06
CA LEU A 393 2.68 21.74 -7.99
C LEU A 393 3.33 20.41 -8.43
N PRO A 394 4.61 20.37 -8.87
CA PRO A 394 5.22 19.12 -9.31
C PRO A 394 5.28 18.08 -8.19
N GLU A 395 5.52 18.45 -6.92
CA GLU A 395 5.46 17.49 -5.79
C GLU A 395 4.05 16.90 -5.60
N ALA A 396 2.99 17.70 -5.74
CA ALA A 396 1.62 17.21 -5.64
C ALA A 396 1.27 16.21 -6.75
N LEU A 397 1.74 16.46 -7.97
CA LEU A 397 1.56 15.55 -9.10
C LEU A 397 2.42 14.29 -8.99
N GLN A 398 3.67 14.42 -8.55
CA GLN A 398 4.62 13.34 -8.29
C GLN A 398 4.00 12.28 -7.37
N GLU A 399 3.45 12.68 -6.22
CA GLU A 399 2.80 11.79 -5.26
C GLU A 399 1.55 11.13 -5.86
N LEU A 400 0.68 11.94 -6.47
CA LEU A 400 -0.57 11.47 -7.06
C LEU A 400 -0.34 10.44 -8.17
N PHE A 401 0.54 10.75 -9.12
CA PHE A 401 0.85 9.85 -10.23
C PHE A 401 1.53 8.57 -9.75
N THR A 402 2.43 8.64 -8.75
CA THR A 402 3.02 7.42 -8.18
C THR A 402 1.95 6.48 -7.60
N ILE A 403 0.93 7.03 -6.94
CA ILE A 403 -0.17 6.22 -6.38
C ILE A 403 -0.98 5.58 -7.50
N LEU A 404 -1.32 6.34 -8.54
CA LEU A 404 -2.08 5.81 -9.68
C LEU A 404 -1.30 4.71 -10.41
N GLU A 405 0.01 4.88 -10.59
CA GLU A 405 0.88 3.85 -11.16
C GLU A 405 0.98 2.61 -10.26
N GLN A 406 1.02 2.77 -8.94
CA GLN A 406 0.99 1.63 -8.02
C GLN A 406 -0.34 0.88 -8.10
N MET A 407 -1.47 1.59 -8.12
CA MET A 407 -2.79 0.97 -8.26
C MET A 407 -2.82 0.08 -9.50
N LYS A 408 -2.36 0.62 -10.63
CA LYS A 408 -2.31 -0.13 -11.87
C LYS A 408 -1.34 -1.31 -11.82
N TYR A 409 -0.12 -1.09 -11.32
CA TYR A 409 0.87 -2.15 -11.18
C TYR A 409 0.33 -3.35 -10.40
N TYR A 410 -0.33 -3.11 -9.26
CA TYR A 410 -0.84 -4.19 -8.42
C TYR A 410 -2.12 -4.84 -8.95
N GLU A 411 -2.93 -4.12 -9.72
CA GLU A 411 -4.03 -4.71 -10.49
C GLU A 411 -3.50 -5.65 -11.58
N GLU A 412 -2.39 -5.28 -12.23
CA GLU A 412 -1.79 -6.06 -13.32
C GLU A 412 -0.84 -7.18 -12.85
N LEU A 413 -0.27 -7.06 -11.64
CA LEU A 413 0.76 -7.96 -11.12
C LEU A 413 0.38 -9.46 -11.18
N PRO A 414 -0.87 -9.89 -10.88
CA PRO A 414 -1.26 -11.29 -10.99
C PRO A 414 -1.16 -11.88 -12.41
N TYR A 415 -1.13 -11.05 -13.45
CA TYR A 415 -1.03 -11.48 -14.84
C TYR A 415 0.41 -11.63 -15.34
N TYR A 416 1.41 -11.24 -14.54
CA TYR A 416 2.81 -11.33 -14.94
C TYR A 416 3.27 -12.79 -14.96
N ASN A 417 3.83 -13.21 -16.09
CA ASN A 417 4.24 -14.60 -16.34
C ASN A 417 5.76 -14.79 -16.43
N MET A 418 6.54 -13.76 -16.09
CA MET A 418 8.01 -13.82 -16.06
C MET A 418 8.47 -14.16 -14.64
N GLY A 419 8.98 -15.38 -14.47
CA GLY A 419 9.61 -15.81 -13.23
C GLY A 419 11.10 -15.46 -13.22
N SER A 420 11.58 -14.93 -12.10
CA SER A 420 13.01 -14.79 -11.81
C SER A 420 13.28 -15.23 -10.37
N THR A 421 14.56 -15.50 -10.07
CA THR A 421 14.98 -15.88 -8.71
C THR A 421 15.24 -14.62 -7.91
N ALA A 422 14.61 -14.51 -6.75
CA ALA A 422 14.84 -13.44 -5.79
C ALA A 422 15.02 -14.02 -4.39
N THR A 423 15.81 -13.35 -3.56
CA THR A 423 15.93 -13.65 -2.14
C THR A 423 15.25 -12.56 -1.32
N PHE A 424 14.54 -12.95 -0.27
CA PHE A 424 13.84 -11.99 0.58
C PHE A 424 13.79 -12.45 2.03
N ILE A 425 13.71 -11.48 2.93
CA ILE A 425 13.57 -11.70 4.37
C ILE A 425 12.29 -11.01 4.82
N LEU A 426 11.39 -11.77 5.44
CA LEU A 426 10.16 -11.26 6.04
C LEU A 426 10.29 -11.25 7.56
N ALA A 427 9.73 -10.24 8.20
CA ALA A 427 9.50 -10.26 9.63
C ALA A 427 8.48 -11.33 9.99
N GLU A 428 8.78 -12.11 11.03
CA GLU A 428 7.90 -13.12 11.59
C GLU A 428 7.50 -12.72 13.01
N GLU A 429 6.20 -12.74 13.30
CA GLU A 429 5.72 -12.48 14.65
C GLU A 429 5.94 -13.72 15.53
N LYS A 430 6.72 -13.55 16.61
CA LYS A 430 6.94 -14.61 17.61
C LYS A 430 6.52 -14.15 18.99
N LEU A 431 5.85 -15.04 19.71
CA LEU A 431 5.53 -14.85 21.11
C LEU A 431 6.81 -14.93 21.93
N ILE A 432 7.30 -13.78 22.39
CA ILE A 432 8.39 -13.71 23.36
C ILE A 432 7.80 -13.64 24.77
N PRO A 433 8.23 -14.50 25.72
CA PRO A 433 7.76 -14.44 27.09
C PRO A 433 8.30 -13.17 27.77
N ILE A 434 7.41 -12.21 28.02
CA ILE A 434 7.75 -10.92 28.67
C ILE A 434 7.86 -11.09 30.19
N ARG A 435 7.10 -12.04 30.77
CA ARG A 435 7.05 -12.29 32.22
C ARG A 435 7.80 -13.57 32.59
N TRP A 436 8.95 -13.41 33.24
CA TRP A 436 9.80 -14.51 33.70
C TRP A 436 9.43 -15.06 35.08
N LEU A 437 8.45 -14.44 35.77
CA LEU A 437 8.08 -14.80 37.15
C LEU A 437 7.62 -16.27 37.27
N GLY A 438 6.72 -16.70 36.37
CA GLY A 438 6.22 -18.08 36.38
C GLY A 438 7.34 -19.09 36.13
N PHE A 439 8.23 -18.79 35.18
CA PHE A 439 9.41 -19.61 34.92
C PHE A 439 10.34 -19.69 36.13
N GLY A 440 10.61 -18.55 36.79
CA GLY A 440 11.43 -18.49 37.99
C GLY A 440 10.87 -19.31 39.16
N ILE A 441 9.55 -19.25 39.38
CA ILE A 441 8.88 -20.06 40.42
C ILE A 441 9.04 -21.56 40.13
N VAL A 442 8.78 -21.99 38.90
CA VAL A 442 8.87 -23.40 38.51
C VAL A 442 10.30 -23.92 38.65
N ILE A 443 11.30 -23.18 38.14
CA ILE A 443 12.72 -23.56 38.27
C ILE A 443 13.15 -23.63 39.75
N SER A 444 12.66 -22.71 40.59
CA SER A 444 12.97 -22.72 42.02
C SER A 444 12.37 -23.94 42.72
N ILE A 445 11.12 -24.30 42.43
CA ILE A 445 10.47 -25.50 42.98
C ILE A 445 11.23 -26.76 42.55
N ILE A 446 11.62 -26.85 41.27
CA ILE A 446 12.41 -27.97 40.75
C ILE A 446 13.76 -28.04 41.48
N GLY A 447 14.46 -26.92 41.63
CA GLY A 447 15.74 -26.85 42.34
C GLY A 447 15.63 -27.29 43.80
N ILE A 448 14.59 -26.84 44.51
CA ILE A 448 14.30 -27.26 45.89
C ILE A 448 14.01 -28.77 45.93
N HIS A 449 13.21 -29.29 45.00
CA HIS A 449 12.90 -30.72 44.93
C HIS A 449 14.14 -31.58 44.74
N PHE A 450 15.01 -31.21 43.79
CA PHE A 450 16.28 -31.90 43.59
C PHE A 450 17.22 -31.78 44.79
N GLY A 451 17.29 -30.61 45.42
CA GLY A 451 18.06 -30.40 46.65
C GLY A 451 17.58 -31.29 47.78
N LEU A 452 16.25 -31.41 47.97
CA LEU A 452 15.65 -32.31 48.95
C LEU A 452 15.94 -33.77 48.63
N LEU A 453 15.78 -34.20 47.38
CA LEU A 453 16.10 -35.57 46.95
C LEU A 453 17.57 -35.93 47.16
N ILE A 454 18.48 -35.01 46.83
CA ILE A 454 19.92 -35.23 47.05
C ILE A 454 20.21 -35.30 48.55
N THR A 455 19.60 -34.43 49.34
CA THR A 455 19.78 -34.42 50.80
C THR A 455 19.25 -35.70 51.43
N THR A 456 18.05 -36.14 51.08
CA THR A 456 17.49 -37.41 51.57
C THR A 456 18.32 -38.61 51.12
N MET A 457 18.82 -38.61 49.88
CA MET A 457 19.74 -39.64 49.38
C MET A 457 21.04 -39.67 50.19
N ILE A 458 21.67 -38.51 50.47
CA ILE A 458 22.91 -38.42 51.25
C ILE A 458 22.68 -38.88 52.69
N LEU A 459 21.61 -38.40 53.33
CA LEU A 459 21.23 -38.82 54.68
C LEU A 459 20.95 -40.33 54.70
N PHE A 460 20.25 -40.85 53.70
CA PHE A 460 19.97 -42.27 53.56
C PHE A 460 21.27 -43.09 53.44
N LEU A 461 22.19 -42.70 52.55
CA LEU A 461 23.45 -43.41 52.34
C LEU A 461 24.42 -43.31 53.52
N ARG A 462 24.44 -42.19 54.26
CA ARG A 462 25.42 -41.96 55.32
C ARG A 462 24.95 -42.34 56.72
N LEU A 463 23.66 -42.20 57.02
CA LEU A 463 23.13 -42.37 58.38
C LEU A 463 22.27 -43.63 58.55
N THR A 464 21.80 -44.24 57.47
CA THR A 464 20.98 -45.44 57.56
C THR A 464 21.85 -46.67 57.78
N ARG A 465 22.07 -47.03 59.04
CA ARG A 465 22.75 -48.29 59.43
C ARG A 465 21.83 -49.51 59.35
N SER A 466 20.52 -49.32 59.30
CA SER A 466 19.52 -50.37 59.12
C SER A 466 18.34 -49.79 58.36
N SER A 467 18.19 -50.19 57.10
CA SER A 467 17.00 -49.86 56.31
C SER A 467 15.95 -50.94 56.57
N HIS A 468 14.74 -50.54 56.95
CA HIS A 468 13.60 -51.46 57.05
C HIS A 468 13.05 -51.89 55.67
N LEU A 469 13.72 -51.57 54.56
CA LEU A 469 13.52 -52.29 53.29
C LEU A 469 14.04 -53.72 53.48
N GLY A 470 13.16 -54.62 53.93
CA GLY A 470 13.48 -56.03 54.19
C GLY A 470 13.08 -56.54 55.58
N ASN A 471 12.28 -55.80 56.36
CA ASN A 471 11.76 -56.35 57.62
C ASN A 471 10.67 -57.40 57.35
N ILE A 472 11.11 -58.63 57.08
CA ILE A 472 10.27 -59.81 56.86
C ILE A 472 9.28 -60.00 58.02
N TRP A 473 9.58 -59.52 59.22
CA TRP A 473 8.68 -59.59 60.37
C TRP A 473 7.39 -58.79 60.20
N MET A 474 7.40 -57.70 59.43
CA MET A 474 6.19 -56.93 59.17
C MET A 474 5.25 -57.68 58.22
N SER A 475 5.80 -58.30 57.17
CA SER A 475 5.06 -59.20 56.28
C SER A 475 4.64 -60.51 56.98
N LEU A 476 5.50 -61.09 57.82
CA LEU A 476 5.19 -62.29 58.60
C LEU A 476 4.09 -62.01 59.63
N SER A 477 4.10 -60.86 60.30
CA SER A 477 3.06 -60.48 61.26
C SER A 477 1.67 -60.28 60.62
N GLN A 478 1.61 -59.95 59.33
CA GLN A 478 0.33 -59.88 58.61
C GLN A 478 -0.23 -61.28 58.28
N VAL A 479 0.65 -62.29 58.21
CA VAL A 479 0.29 -63.66 57.85
C VAL A 479 0.18 -64.55 59.10
N PHE A 480 0.72 -64.14 60.25
CA PHE A 480 0.67 -64.91 61.49
C PHE A 480 -0.59 -64.58 62.31
N SER A 481 -1.68 -65.30 62.05
CA SER A 481 -2.90 -65.30 62.85
C SER A 481 -3.11 -66.64 63.57
N PRO A 482 -3.95 -66.73 64.62
CA PRO A 482 -4.23 -67.99 65.30
C PRO A 482 -4.68 -69.12 64.35
N GLU A 483 -5.34 -68.76 63.24
CA GLU A 483 -5.83 -69.68 62.21
C GLU A 483 -4.73 -70.16 61.25
N THR A 484 -3.64 -69.40 61.12
CA THR A 484 -2.53 -69.68 60.20
C THR A 484 -1.27 -70.18 60.92
N ALA A 485 -1.20 -70.03 62.25
CA ALA A 485 -0.06 -70.44 63.07
C ALA A 485 0.30 -71.93 62.91
N ASP A 486 -0.70 -72.83 62.91
CA ASP A 486 -0.46 -74.29 62.79
C ASP A 486 0.00 -74.70 61.37
N ILE A 487 -0.48 -73.98 60.34
CA ILE A 487 -0.09 -74.19 58.94
C ILE A 487 1.35 -73.69 58.71
N ILE A 488 1.71 -72.54 59.28
CA ILE A 488 3.06 -71.97 59.17
C ILE A 488 4.07 -72.86 59.92
N GLN A 489 3.70 -73.36 61.10
CA GLN A 489 4.59 -74.21 61.90
C GLN A 489 4.84 -75.58 61.23
N LYS A 490 3.81 -76.21 60.66
CA LYS A 490 3.97 -77.43 59.84
C LYS A 490 4.66 -77.17 58.50
N GLY A 491 4.41 -76.01 57.89
CA GLY A 491 4.96 -75.59 56.60
C GLY A 491 6.48 -75.55 56.56
N THR A 492 7.13 -75.28 57.69
CA THR A 492 8.59 -75.15 57.81
C THR A 492 9.37 -76.42 57.41
N GLU A 493 8.75 -77.60 57.47
CA GLU A 493 9.39 -78.89 57.16
C GLU A 493 8.83 -79.57 55.90
N THR A 494 7.90 -78.91 55.20
CA THR A 494 7.17 -79.47 54.04
C THR A 494 7.41 -78.66 52.77
N LYS A 495 7.30 -79.30 51.60
CA LYS A 495 7.43 -78.63 50.30
C LYS A 495 6.16 -77.86 49.94
N ASP A 496 6.29 -76.78 49.16
CA ASP A 496 5.19 -75.89 48.79
C ASP A 496 3.97 -76.62 48.19
N ASP A 497 4.19 -77.65 47.37
CA ASP A 497 3.12 -78.45 46.74
C ASP A 497 2.24 -79.20 47.78
N GLU A 498 2.83 -79.63 48.90
CA GLU A 498 2.09 -80.29 50.00
C GLU A 498 1.32 -79.27 50.84
N VAL A 499 1.89 -78.07 51.04
CA VAL A 499 1.22 -76.96 51.73
C VAL A 499 -0.02 -76.51 50.95
N GLU A 500 0.08 -76.40 49.62
CA GLU A 500 -1.06 -76.11 48.73
C GLU A 500 -2.17 -77.18 48.85
N GLY A 501 -1.78 -78.45 49.00
CA GLY A 501 -2.69 -79.56 49.28
C GLY A 501 -3.42 -79.46 50.64
N ILE A 502 -2.77 -78.92 51.67
CA ILE A 502 -3.36 -78.71 53.00
C ILE A 502 -4.33 -77.52 52.96
N VAL A 503 -3.91 -76.40 52.36
CA VAL A 503 -4.73 -75.19 52.24
C VAL A 503 -5.99 -75.48 51.41
N SER A 504 -5.85 -76.19 50.29
CA SER A 504 -7.00 -76.57 49.44
C SER A 504 -7.98 -77.50 50.16
N LYS A 505 -7.52 -78.44 51.00
CA LYS A 505 -8.39 -79.33 51.82
C LYS A 505 -9.12 -78.58 52.93
N VAL A 506 -8.47 -77.62 53.59
CA VAL A 506 -9.14 -76.73 54.57
C VAL A 506 -10.22 -75.87 53.89
N THR A 507 -10.03 -75.55 52.60
CA THR A 507 -10.99 -74.76 51.83
C THR A 507 -12.18 -75.59 51.27
N THR A 508 -12.07 -76.92 51.25
CA THR A 508 -13.04 -77.81 50.56
C THR A 508 -13.64 -78.93 51.42
N GLY A 509 -13.30 -79.02 52.71
CA GLY A 509 -13.89 -79.98 53.65
C GLY A 509 -15.12 -79.46 54.41
N SER A 510 -16.28 -80.05 54.10
CA SER A 510 -17.58 -79.85 54.76
C SER A 510 -17.60 -80.33 56.22
N ASP A 511 -18.30 -79.55 57.06
CA ASP A 511 -18.85 -79.90 58.37
C ASP A 511 -17.96 -79.90 59.62
N VAL A 512 -17.56 -78.71 60.06
CA VAL A 512 -17.96 -78.15 61.38
C VAL A 512 -18.07 -76.63 61.23
N GLY A 513 -19.24 -76.09 61.56
CA GLY A 513 -19.63 -74.72 61.29
C GLY A 513 -18.84 -73.64 62.01
N THR A 514 -19.07 -72.42 61.51
CA THR A 514 -18.88 -71.11 62.16
C THR A 514 -17.44 -70.72 62.47
N LEU A 515 -16.77 -70.04 61.52
CA LEU A 515 -16.17 -68.71 61.77
C LEU A 515 -15.38 -68.04 60.62
N LEU A 516 -15.35 -68.54 59.38
CA LEU A 516 -14.45 -67.94 58.35
C LEU A 516 -15.11 -67.47 57.04
N ARG A 517 -16.34 -66.94 57.13
CA ARG A 517 -16.84 -65.95 56.15
C ARG A 517 -17.72 -64.92 56.85
N ARG A 518 -17.12 -63.97 57.56
CA ARG A 518 -17.84 -62.75 57.94
C ARG A 518 -18.03 -61.93 56.67
N LYS A 519 -19.20 -62.03 56.01
CA LYS A 519 -19.62 -61.04 55.02
C LYS A 519 -19.72 -59.70 55.74
N VAL A 520 -18.74 -58.83 55.53
CA VAL A 520 -18.76 -57.50 56.15
C VAL A 520 -19.74 -56.63 55.35
N ARG A 521 -20.81 -56.16 56.00
CA ARG A 521 -21.71 -55.17 55.41
C ARG A 521 -21.09 -53.79 55.57
N VAL A 522 -20.89 -53.12 54.45
CA VAL A 522 -20.47 -51.74 54.37
C VAL A 522 -21.72 -50.87 54.31
N LYS A 523 -21.93 -50.00 55.29
CA LYS A 523 -22.98 -48.96 55.24
C LYS A 523 -22.29 -47.59 55.29
N ALA A 524 -22.81 -46.63 54.53
CA ALA A 524 -22.34 -45.25 54.60
C ALA A 524 -22.86 -44.59 55.88
N ASN A 525 -21.97 -43.95 56.63
CA ASN A 525 -22.29 -43.22 57.85
C ASN A 525 -23.14 -41.97 57.49
N GLU A 526 -24.32 -41.84 58.09
CA GLU A 526 -25.33 -40.83 57.71
C GLU A 526 -24.95 -39.39 58.08
N THR A 527 -23.86 -39.18 58.85
CA THR A 527 -23.38 -37.83 59.20
C THR A 527 -22.24 -37.31 58.34
N ASN A 528 -21.41 -38.20 57.75
CA ASN A 528 -20.22 -37.79 56.98
C ASN A 528 -20.03 -38.54 55.65
N GLY A 529 -20.93 -39.46 55.30
CA GLY A 529 -20.96 -40.18 54.01
C GLY A 529 -19.86 -41.24 53.83
N ARG A 530 -18.98 -41.45 54.81
CA ARG A 530 -17.88 -42.41 54.67
C ARG A 530 -18.38 -43.84 54.86
N LYS A 531 -17.96 -44.74 53.96
CA LYS A 531 -18.32 -46.16 53.99
C LYS A 531 -17.52 -46.87 55.07
N GLU A 532 -18.18 -47.31 56.13
CA GLU A 532 -17.54 -47.98 57.27
C GLU A 532 -18.01 -49.44 57.36
N LEU A 533 -17.11 -50.29 57.84
CA LEU A 533 -17.34 -51.73 58.03
C LEU A 533 -18.04 -51.92 59.37
N MET A 534 -19.29 -52.37 59.36
CA MET A 534 -19.96 -52.73 60.61
C MET A 534 -19.61 -54.17 61.00
N SER A 535 -19.05 -54.33 62.20
CA SER A 535 -19.01 -55.63 62.87
C SER A 535 -20.44 -56.00 63.25
N ALA A 536 -20.88 -57.21 62.88
CA ALA A 536 -22.02 -57.85 63.56
C ALA A 536 -21.65 -58.20 65.01
#